data_AF-A0A376TSE6-F1
#
_entry.id   AF-A0A376TSE6-F1
#
_cell.length_a   1.000
_cell.length_b   1.000
_cell.length_c   1.000
_cell.angle_alpha   90.00
_cell.angle_beta   90.00
_cell.angle_gamma   90.00
#
_symmetry.space_group_name_H-M   'P 1'
#
loop_
_entity.id
_entity.type
_entity.pdbx_description
1 polymer ?
#
loop_
_entity_poly.entity_id
_entity_poly.type
_entity_poly.pdbx_seq_one_letter_code
_entity_poly.pdbx_strand_id
1 'polypeptide(L)' 'MAQVGRACCLHEAVGHGLEGDFNRRGTSVFSGQVGELVASELCTVVDDGTMVDRRGSVAIDDEGTPGQYNVLI' A
#
# COMPACT_ATOMS: atom_id res chain seq x y z
N MET A 1 -1.86 -14.92 12.67
CA MET A 1 -1.11 -13.76 12.16
C MET A 1 -0.76 -14.05 10.72
N ALA A 2 -1.46 -13.42 9.77
CA ALA A 2 -1.33 -13.77 8.36
C ALA A 2 0.08 -13.44 7.85
N GLN A 3 0.71 -14.42 7.21
CA GLN A 3 2.06 -14.32 6.67
C GLN A 3 2.05 -14.46 5.15
N VAL A 4 2.73 -13.52 4.51
CA VAL A 4 3.42 -13.55 3.21
C VAL A 4 2.57 -13.93 1.99
N GLY A 5 1.86 -12.94 1.46
CA GLY A 5 1.84 -12.78 0.00
C GLY A 5 3.26 -12.46 -0.48
N ARG A 6 3.70 -13.05 -1.59
CA ARG A 6 4.98 -12.64 -2.20
C ARG A 6 4.88 -11.15 -2.51
N ALA A 7 5.91 -10.37 -2.18
CA ALA A 7 5.90 -8.91 -2.35
C ALA A 7 5.39 -8.48 -3.74
N CYS A 8 5.79 -9.20 -4.80
CA CYS A 8 5.29 -8.97 -6.16
C CYS A 8 3.77 -9.19 -6.30
N CYS A 9 3.21 -10.26 -5.72
CA CYS A 9 1.76 -10.48 -5.79
C CYS A 9 0.97 -9.36 -5.13
N LEU A 10 1.43 -8.85 -3.99
CA LEU A 10 0.77 -7.73 -3.30
C LEU A 10 0.95 -6.41 -4.06
N HIS A 11 2.16 -6.16 -4.58
CA HIS A 11 2.49 -4.99 -5.38
C HIS A 11 1.59 -4.85 -6.61
N GLU A 12 1.44 -5.95 -7.36
CA GLU A 12 0.63 -5.94 -8.59
C GLU A 12 -0.88 -6.00 -8.29
N ALA A 13 -1.31 -6.83 -7.33
CA ALA A 13 -2.74 -7.05 -7.11
C ALA A 13 -3.44 -5.84 -6.46
N VAL A 14 -2.75 -5.12 -5.57
CA VAL A 14 -3.33 -3.99 -4.84
C VAL A 14 -2.41 -2.77 -4.76
N GLY A 15 -1.08 -2.94 -4.74
CA GLY A 15 -0.12 -1.85 -4.55
C GLY A 15 -0.31 -0.72 -5.55
N HIS A 16 -0.10 -1.00 -6.85
CA HIS A 16 -0.31 0.00 -7.91
C HIS A 16 -1.74 0.54 -7.94
N GLY A 17 -2.74 -0.32 -7.73
CA GLY A 17 -4.15 0.09 -7.73
C GLY A 17 -4.51 1.07 -6.60
N LEU A 18 -3.76 1.07 -5.50
CA LEU A 18 -3.98 1.94 -4.34
C LEU A 18 -3.15 3.23 -4.40
N GLU A 19 -2.34 3.44 -5.45
CA GLU A 19 -1.63 4.70 -5.66
C GLU A 19 -2.63 5.87 -5.84
N GLY A 20 -2.31 6.99 -5.19
CA GLY A 20 -3.26 8.11 -5.04
C GLY A 20 -3.61 8.82 -6.34
N ASP A 21 -2.74 8.77 -7.36
CA ASP A 21 -2.97 9.47 -8.62
C ASP A 21 -4.04 8.79 -9.49
N PHE A 22 -4.06 7.46 -9.55
CA PHE A 22 -5.14 6.70 -10.20
C PHE A 22 -6.46 6.86 -9.45
N ASN A 23 -6.42 6.83 -8.12
CA ASN A 23 -7.62 6.97 -7.29
C ASN A 23 -8.24 8.36 -7.42
N ARG A 24 -7.43 9.42 -7.39
CA ARG A 24 -7.87 10.80 -7.63
C ARG A 24 -8.48 11.00 -9.01
N ARG A 25 -7.95 10.32 -10.04
CA ARG A 25 -8.45 10.40 -11.42
C ARG A 25 -9.68 9.52 -11.69
N GLY A 26 -10.05 8.64 -10.77
CA GLY A 26 -11.14 7.69 -10.97
C GLY A 26 -10.80 6.53 -11.91
N THR A 27 -9.52 6.28 -12.19
CA THR A 27 -9.08 5.25 -13.16
C THR A 27 -8.67 3.95 -12.50
N SER A 28 -8.57 3.92 -11.17
CA SER A 28 -8.32 2.68 -10.42
C SER A 28 -9.61 1.90 -10.23
N VAL A 29 -9.50 0.56 -10.19
CA VAL A 29 -10.61 -0.30 -9.74
C VAL A 29 -10.99 -0.04 -8.28
N PHE A 30 -10.07 0.54 -7.49
CA PHE A 30 -10.28 0.89 -6.08
C PHE A 30 -10.83 2.30 -5.85
N SER A 31 -11.05 3.07 -6.92
CA SER A 31 -11.59 4.43 -6.81
C SER A 31 -12.97 4.44 -6.12
N GLY A 32 -13.07 5.18 -5.01
CA GLY A 32 -14.29 5.29 -4.22
C GLY A 32 -14.65 4.06 -3.38
N GLN A 33 -13.73 3.09 -3.22
CA GLN A 33 -13.95 1.85 -2.46
C GLN A 33 -13.43 1.92 -1.01
N VAL A 34 -13.10 3.10 -0.48
CA VAL A 34 -12.67 3.26 0.92
C VAL A 34 -13.81 2.88 1.85
N GLY A 35 -13.56 1.91 2.74
CA GLY A 35 -14.56 1.36 3.66
C GLY A 35 -15.22 0.07 3.17
N GLU A 36 -14.98 -0.32 1.92
CA GLU A 36 -15.49 -1.58 1.36
C GLU A 36 -14.52 -2.75 1.61
N LEU A 37 -15.07 -3.97 1.66
CA LEU A 37 -14.28 -5.19 1.82
C LEU A 37 -13.63 -5.58 0.48
N VAL A 38 -12.38 -5.16 0.28
CA VAL A 38 -11.61 -5.37 -0.96
C VAL A 38 -10.64 -6.56 -0.92
N ALA A 39 -10.51 -7.22 0.24
CA ALA A 39 -9.75 -8.45 0.43
C ALA A 39 -10.46 -9.35 1.45
N SER A 40 -9.97 -10.58 1.65
CA SER A 40 -10.42 -11.43 2.74
C SER A 40 -10.20 -10.76 4.10
N GLU A 41 -11.10 -10.95 5.07
CA GLU A 41 -10.95 -10.45 6.45
C GLU A 41 -9.68 -10.96 7.16
N LEU A 42 -9.04 -12.00 6.62
CA LEU A 42 -7.76 -12.52 7.11
C LEU A 42 -6.54 -11.69 6.66
N CYS A 43 -6.74 -10.73 5.76
CA CYS A 43 -5.67 -9.96 5.13
C CYS A 43 -5.63 -8.53 5.69
N THR A 44 -4.44 -8.12 6.12
CA THR A 44 -4.10 -6.72 6.39
C THR A 44 -2.89 -6.38 5.53
N VAL A 45 -2.95 -5.29 4.78
CA VAL A 45 -1.87 -4.88 3.86
C VAL A 45 -1.37 -3.50 4.24
N VAL A 46 -0.05 -3.38 4.34
CA VAL A 46 0.63 -2.14 4.72
C VAL A 46 1.73 -1.78 3.73
N ASP A 47 1.89 -0.49 3.51
CA ASP A 47 3.07 0.09 2.89
C ASP A 47 3.92 0.76 3.98
N ASP A 48 5.15 0.29 4.19
CA ASP A 48 5.97 0.66 5.34
C ASP A 48 7.34 1.19 4.91
N GLY A 49 7.42 2.52 4.84
CA GLY A 49 8.66 3.25 4.57
C GLY A 49 9.62 3.32 5.76
N THR A 50 9.23 2.87 6.96
CA THR A 50 9.97 3.11 8.22
C THR A 50 10.94 2.01 8.61
N MET A 51 10.97 0.88 7.87
CA MET A 51 11.78 -0.27 8.25
C MET A 51 13.29 0.04 8.18
N VAL A 52 14.00 -0.27 9.27
CA VAL A 52 15.46 -0.10 9.34
C VAL A 52 16.16 -1.09 8.40
N ASP A 53 17.20 -0.62 7.71
CA ASP A 53 18.09 -1.40 6.83
C ASP A 53 17.37 -2.17 5.69
N ARG A 54 16.19 -1.71 5.26
CA ARG A 54 15.48 -2.29 4.10
C ARG A 54 15.65 -1.43 2.86
N ARG A 55 15.85 -2.12 1.72
CA ARG A 55 16.00 -1.48 0.40
C ARG A 55 14.82 -0.58 0.01
N GLY A 56 13.60 -0.94 0.41
CA GLY A 56 12.38 -0.21 0.06
C GLY A 56 12.00 0.90 1.05
N SER A 57 12.80 1.13 2.09
CA SER A 57 12.49 2.12 3.11
C SER A 57 13.02 3.50 2.75
N VAL A 58 12.36 4.53 3.26
CA VAL A 58 12.65 5.92 2.98
C VAL A 58 12.65 6.72 4.28
N ALA A 59 13.79 7.31 4.64
CA ALA A 59 13.86 8.16 5.83
C ALA A 59 13.02 9.44 5.64
N ILE A 60 13.18 10.03 4.46
CA ILE A 60 12.36 11.09 3.89
C ILE A 60 12.14 10.73 2.41
N ASP A 61 10.95 11.01 1.88
CA ASP A 61 10.68 10.90 0.45
C ASP A 61 11.27 12.09 -0.32
N ASP A 62 11.13 12.06 -1.65
CA ASP A 62 11.68 13.08 -2.55
C ASP A 62 10.97 14.45 -2.43
N GLU A 63 9.86 14.54 -1.69
CA GLU A 63 9.15 15.78 -1.36
C GLU A 63 9.47 16.28 0.07
N GLY A 64 10.29 15.54 0.81
CA GLY A 64 10.70 15.86 2.19
C GLY A 64 9.74 15.36 3.26
N THR A 65 8.77 14.51 2.93
CA THR A 65 7.87 13.88 3.89
C THR A 65 8.57 12.68 4.54
N PRO A 66 8.62 12.57 5.88
CA PRO A 66 9.16 11.38 6.54
C PRO A 66 8.42 10.10 6.12
N GLY A 67 9.14 9.00 5.95
CA GLY A 67 8.53 7.69 5.68
C GLY A 67 7.53 7.29 6.76
N GLN A 68 6.48 6.56 6.37
CA GLN A 68 5.36 6.22 7.24
C GLN A 68 5.00 4.74 7.20
N TYR A 69 4.31 4.29 8.24
CA TYR A 69 3.61 3.01 8.28
C TYR A 69 2.15 3.26 7.89
N ASN A 70 1.82 2.97 6.64
CA ASN A 70 0.50 3.22 6.07
C ASN A 70 -0.31 1.93 5.99
N VAL A 71 -1.41 1.84 6.73
CA VAL A 71 -2.37 0.73 6.62
C VAL A 71 -3.29 1.00 5.45
N LEU A 72 -3.34 0.08 4.49
CA LEU A 72 -4.08 0.25 3.24
C LEU A 72 -5.35 -0.61 3.19
N ILE A 73 -5.30 -1.84 3.72
CA ILE A 73 -6.40 -2.81 3.82
C ILE A 73 -6.42 -3.38 5.24
#